data_AF-A0A3Q2YWK7-F1
#
_entry.id   AF-A0A3Q2YWK7-F1
#
_cell.length_a   1.000
_cell.length_b   1.000
_cell.length_c   1.000
_cell.angle_alpha   90.00
_cell.angle_beta   90.00
_cell.angle_gamma   90.00
#
_symmetry.space_group_name_H-M   'P 1'
#
loop_
_entity.id
_entity.type
_entity.pdbx_description
1 polymer ?
#
loop_
_entity_poly.entity_id
_entity_poly.type
_entity_poly.pdbx_seq_one_letter_code
_entity_poly.pdbx_strand_id
1 'polypeptide(L)'
;MLVNFYRHERGRNVLREVLGPALRDILADGDLDVRTDPVEVYKTWINQTESRSGFKSSLPYDVSPEDALSHPEVRRRVDIAVVNLHNLTQRILKAITSNINKLPYGLRYTAKVLGDTLRSTFPAASEDDVYKVLCNLVYYRFMNPAIVAPDAFDVLEPSGVPGGLRPERRRLLGSAARLLQRAATGELFLGSGEHVAALNRYVTHAHATFRKFVRRVCDVPNPSQHFRMDEYSETLIVSRPLVYISLGELLNTHKLLLEHRDALCPEPSDQLRLLLADVGPIPTLQELVGTATTTAPGTRSISSIMMQLMADVIRTQPGDTLADVLRAAVSPDQELRHKELMHRRIAQDANTPDKMKRRRSTLATTSLSLEEKKRKIGRSVRRLEALGILPATRGHERILKMIAQDVRNQRVHRRRRGGELVKLGQTLHGLRDKSNFLGQQADYYGHYIASFAQLHESRSSTPIYRLSYTATRLHEKGVLLEIQDLPSTQCI
;
A
#
# COMPACT_ATOMS: atom_id res chain seq x y z
N MET A 1 -7.11 11.85 0.80
CA MET A 1 -6.40 10.63 0.38
C MET A 1 -6.13 9.71 1.57
N LEU A 2 -5.25 10.09 2.51
CA LEU A 2 -4.83 9.25 3.64
C LEU A 2 -5.97 8.64 4.48
N VAL A 3 -6.93 9.47 4.88
CA VAL A 3 -8.08 9.05 5.70
C VAL A 3 -8.94 8.01 4.98
N ASN A 4 -9.15 8.18 3.67
CA ASN A 4 -9.95 7.24 2.89
C ASN A 4 -9.20 5.91 2.70
N PHE A 5 -7.89 5.97 2.50
CA PHE A 5 -7.02 4.79 2.38
C PHE A 5 -7.11 3.93 3.65
N TYR A 6 -6.82 4.49 4.83
CA TYR A 6 -6.82 3.73 6.09
C TYR A 6 -8.20 3.33 6.62
N ARG A 7 -9.28 3.89 6.06
CA ARG A 7 -10.65 3.47 6.38
C ARG A 7 -11.05 2.16 5.69
N HIS A 8 -10.50 1.90 4.51
CA HIS A 8 -10.89 0.77 3.67
C HIS A 8 -9.72 -0.19 3.40
N GLU A 9 -8.58 -0.01 4.09
CA GLU A 9 -7.38 -0.80 3.87
C GLU A 9 -7.68 -2.29 4.12
N ARG A 10 -7.51 -3.11 3.07
CA ARG A 10 -7.68 -4.58 3.09
C ARG A 10 -9.07 -5.07 3.52
N GLY A 11 -10.12 -4.25 3.37
CA GLY A 11 -11.50 -4.63 3.72
C GLY A 11 -11.74 -4.82 5.22
N ARG A 12 -10.81 -4.41 6.09
CA ARG A 12 -10.98 -4.43 7.54
C ARG A 12 -11.20 -3.02 8.06
N ASN A 13 -12.38 -2.77 8.60
CA ASN A 13 -12.67 -1.51 9.26
C ASN A 13 -12.17 -1.54 10.71
N VAL A 14 -10.99 -0.97 10.96
CA VAL A 14 -10.44 -0.85 12.32
C VAL A 14 -11.40 -0.13 13.27
N LEU A 15 -12.18 0.84 12.77
CA LEU A 15 -13.12 1.60 13.60
C LEU A 15 -14.27 0.72 14.11
N ARG A 16 -14.62 -0.36 13.41
CA ARG A 16 -15.56 -1.37 13.92
C ARG A 16 -15.06 -2.05 15.19
N GLU A 17 -13.76 -2.31 15.31
CA GLU A 17 -13.17 -2.92 16.51
C GLU A 17 -12.90 -1.92 17.63
N VAL A 18 -12.66 -0.65 17.29
CA VAL A 18 -12.37 0.43 18.25
C VAL A 18 -13.65 1.01 18.84
N LEU A 19 -14.63 1.35 18.00
CA LEU A 19 -15.85 2.07 18.37
C LEU A 19 -17.07 1.16 18.45
N GLY A 20 -17.11 0.07 17.68
CA GLY A 20 -18.30 -0.78 17.55
C GLY A 20 -18.90 -1.28 18.87
N PRO A 21 -18.11 -1.82 19.82
CA PRO A 21 -18.65 -2.25 21.12
C PRO A 21 -19.32 -1.10 21.89
N ALA A 22 -18.61 0.03 22.06
CA ALA A 22 -19.14 1.17 22.79
C ALA A 22 -20.40 1.76 22.13
N LEU A 23 -20.44 1.83 20.80
CA LEU A 23 -21.61 2.32 20.08
C LEU A 23 -22.81 1.37 20.19
N ARG A 24 -22.60 0.04 20.16
CA ARG A 24 -23.69 -0.92 20.37
C ARG A 24 -24.30 -0.80 21.76
N ASP A 25 -23.46 -0.69 22.80
CA ASP A 25 -23.92 -0.56 24.17
C ASP A 25 -24.73 0.72 24.39
N ILE A 26 -24.31 1.83 23.77
CA ILE A 26 -25.02 3.11 23.82
C ILE A 26 -26.37 3.04 23.09
N LEU A 27 -26.44 2.31 21.98
CA LEU A 27 -27.66 2.19 21.18
C LEU A 27 -28.65 1.15 21.71
N ALA A 28 -28.22 0.27 22.62
CA ALA A 28 -29.07 -0.69 23.31
C ALA A 28 -29.99 0.00 24.34
N ASP A 29 -29.55 1.13 24.89
CA ASP A 29 -30.28 1.89 25.88
C ASP A 29 -31.30 2.83 25.20
N GLY A 30 -32.58 2.44 25.21
CA GLY A 30 -33.64 3.01 24.39
C GLY A 30 -34.24 4.32 24.91
N ASP A 31 -34.06 4.63 26.19
CA ASP A 31 -34.71 5.75 26.89
C ASP A 31 -33.77 6.96 27.12
N LEU A 32 -32.58 6.94 26.53
CA LEU A 32 -31.59 8.01 26.69
C LEU A 32 -32.01 9.30 25.96
N ASP A 33 -32.36 10.33 26.74
CA ASP A 33 -32.44 11.71 26.27
C ASP A 33 -31.15 12.48 26.58
N VAL A 34 -30.64 13.20 25.59
CA VAL A 34 -29.41 14.03 25.67
C VAL A 34 -29.64 15.46 25.16
N ARG A 35 -30.89 15.90 25.03
CA ARG A 35 -31.22 17.28 24.67
C ARG A 35 -30.78 18.22 25.80
N THR A 36 -29.78 19.05 25.51
CA THR A 36 -29.19 19.99 26.46
C THR A 36 -29.66 21.43 26.24
N ASP A 37 -30.38 21.71 25.16
CA ASP A 37 -30.98 23.02 24.90
C ASP A 37 -32.27 23.20 25.72
N PRO A 38 -32.33 24.16 26.66
CA PRO A 38 -33.50 24.38 27.51
C PRO A 38 -34.78 24.67 26.71
N VAL A 39 -34.68 25.36 25.57
CA VAL A 39 -35.83 25.74 24.75
C VAL A 39 -36.42 24.50 24.06
N GLU A 40 -35.59 23.60 23.54
CA GLU A 40 -36.05 22.33 22.97
C GLU A 40 -36.68 21.43 24.04
N VAL A 41 -36.07 21.36 25.23
CA VAL A 41 -36.61 20.58 26.36
C VAL A 41 -37.96 21.14 26.82
N TYR A 42 -38.10 22.46 26.88
CA TYR A 42 -39.37 23.11 27.20
C TYR A 42 -40.45 22.81 26.15
N LYS A 43 -40.14 22.97 24.86
CA LYS A 43 -41.09 22.66 23.76
C LYS A 43 -41.53 21.20 23.78
N THR A 44 -40.60 20.26 23.99
CA THR A 44 -40.94 18.84 24.10
C THR A 44 -41.78 18.52 25.33
N TRP A 45 -41.51 19.17 26.46
CA TRP A 45 -42.32 19.03 27.68
C TRP A 45 -43.74 19.56 27.49
N ILE A 46 -43.93 20.72 26.86
CA ILE A 46 -45.26 21.24 26.52
C ILE A 46 -45.99 20.26 25.61
N ASN A 47 -45.37 19.85 24.50
CA ASN A 47 -46.02 18.96 23.53
C ASN A 47 -46.44 17.62 24.17
N GLN A 48 -45.63 17.07 25.07
CA GLN A 48 -45.98 15.87 25.83
C GLN A 48 -47.14 16.12 26.81
N THR A 49 -47.19 17.28 27.45
CA THR A 49 -48.25 17.64 28.40
C THR A 49 -49.58 17.85 27.67
N GLU A 50 -49.56 18.50 26.51
CA GLU A 50 -50.73 18.68 25.63
C GLU A 50 -51.23 17.35 25.07
N SER A 51 -50.31 16.47 24.65
CA SER A 51 -50.67 15.13 24.16
C SER A 51 -51.28 14.25 25.24
N ARG A 52 -50.84 14.39 26.50
CA ARG A 52 -51.38 13.62 27.64
C ARG A 52 -52.69 14.17 28.17
N SER A 53 -52.82 15.50 28.23
CA SER A 53 -54.02 16.16 28.75
C SER A 53 -55.14 16.27 27.71
N GLY A 54 -54.80 16.24 26.41
CA GLY A 54 -55.74 16.48 25.32
C GLY A 54 -56.12 17.95 25.15
N PHE A 55 -55.60 18.85 25.99
CA PHE A 55 -55.88 20.28 25.96
C PHE A 55 -54.61 21.07 25.69
N LYS A 56 -54.78 22.21 25.01
CA LYS A 56 -53.68 23.14 24.77
C LYS A 56 -53.19 23.73 26.10
N SER A 57 -51.89 23.77 26.30
CA SER A 57 -51.29 24.35 27.50
C SER A 57 -51.50 25.86 27.54
N SER A 58 -51.56 26.43 28.74
CA SER A 58 -51.62 27.89 28.95
C SER A 58 -50.26 28.57 28.83
N LEU A 59 -49.21 27.80 28.55
CA LEU A 59 -47.83 28.28 28.51
C LEU A 59 -47.46 28.76 27.08
N PRO A 60 -46.64 29.83 26.95
CA PRO A 60 -46.21 30.33 25.65
C PRO A 60 -45.26 29.35 24.95
N TYR A 61 -45.38 29.17 23.62
CA TYR A 61 -44.50 28.23 22.88
C TYR A 61 -43.09 28.76 22.64
N ASP A 62 -42.93 30.08 22.50
CA ASP A 62 -41.64 30.73 22.31
C ASP A 62 -41.23 31.45 23.59
N VAL A 63 -40.15 30.96 24.19
CA VAL A 63 -39.59 31.43 25.45
C VAL A 63 -38.09 31.62 25.30
N SER A 64 -37.51 32.52 26.11
CA SER A 64 -36.06 32.63 26.21
C SER A 64 -35.45 31.42 26.94
N PRO A 65 -34.15 31.13 26.77
CA PRO A 65 -33.49 30.07 27.53
C PRO A 65 -33.57 30.26 29.06
N GLU A 66 -33.58 31.51 29.52
CA GLU A 66 -33.70 31.87 30.94
C GLU A 66 -35.10 31.57 31.46
N ASP A 67 -36.13 31.95 30.70
CA ASP A 67 -37.53 31.66 31.03
C ASP A 67 -37.81 30.15 31.02
N ALA A 68 -37.26 29.41 30.05
CA ALA A 68 -37.37 27.95 30.02
C ALA A 68 -36.78 27.29 31.29
N LEU A 69 -35.65 27.79 31.79
CA LEU A 69 -34.97 27.29 32.99
C LEU A 69 -35.60 27.76 34.32
N SER A 70 -36.54 28.70 34.27
CA SER A 70 -37.36 29.07 35.43
C SER A 70 -38.25 27.91 35.89
N HIS A 71 -38.63 27.02 34.97
CA HIS A 71 -39.47 25.86 35.26
C HIS A 71 -38.64 24.70 35.86
N PRO A 72 -39.04 24.16 37.03
CA PRO A 72 -38.27 23.12 37.72
C PRO A 72 -38.22 21.80 36.94
N GLU A 73 -39.28 21.46 36.20
CA GLU A 73 -39.33 20.24 35.37
C GLU A 73 -38.33 20.32 34.20
N VAL A 74 -38.20 21.48 33.55
CA VAL A 74 -37.22 21.68 32.46
C VAL A 74 -35.80 21.61 33.02
N ARG A 75 -35.52 22.29 34.14
CA ARG A 75 -34.21 22.23 34.79
C ARG A 75 -33.79 20.80 35.11
N ARG A 76 -34.69 20.03 35.74
CA ARG A 76 -34.47 18.62 36.07
C ARG A 76 -34.17 17.78 34.83
N ARG A 77 -34.92 17.95 33.74
CA ARG A 77 -34.71 17.21 32.49
C ARG A 77 -33.37 17.57 31.83
N VAL A 78 -33.00 18.86 31.83
CA VAL A 78 -31.71 19.33 31.32
C VAL A 78 -30.56 18.75 32.13
N ASP A 79 -30.64 18.75 33.46
CA ASP A 79 -29.60 18.20 34.33
C ASP A 79 -29.38 16.70 34.08
N ILE A 80 -30.47 15.93 33.97
CA ILE A 80 -30.41 14.51 33.60
C ILE A 80 -29.77 14.33 32.22
N ALA A 81 -30.16 15.14 31.23
CA ALA A 81 -29.62 15.08 29.88
C ALA A 81 -28.12 15.42 29.82
N VAL A 82 -27.65 16.38 30.63
CA VAL A 82 -26.22 16.71 30.76
C VAL A 82 -25.43 15.53 31.32
N VAL A 83 -25.94 14.88 32.37
CA VAL A 83 -25.30 13.69 32.96
C VAL A 83 -25.28 12.53 31.96
N ASN A 84 -26.38 12.29 31.26
CA ASN A 84 -26.47 11.28 30.21
C ASN A 84 -25.45 11.54 29.10
N LEU A 85 -25.37 12.78 28.60
CA LEU A 85 -24.43 13.18 27.57
C LEU A 85 -22.98 13.04 28.04
N HIS A 86 -22.67 13.38 29.29
CA HIS A 86 -21.36 13.15 29.90
C HIS A 86 -21.00 11.66 29.91
N ASN A 87 -21.89 10.81 30.42
CA ASN A 87 -21.64 9.37 30.51
C ASN A 87 -21.45 8.74 29.12
N LEU A 88 -22.26 9.15 28.15
CA LEU A 88 -22.19 8.66 26.76
C LEU A 88 -20.86 9.05 26.11
N THR A 89 -20.50 10.34 26.21
CA THR A 89 -19.24 10.84 25.64
C THR A 89 -18.02 10.24 26.31
N GLN A 90 -18.06 10.02 27.63
CA GLN A 90 -16.99 9.32 28.35
C GLN A 90 -16.80 7.89 27.89
N ARG A 91 -17.87 7.14 27.63
CA ARG A 91 -17.78 5.77 27.07
C ARG A 91 -17.09 5.78 25.70
N ILE A 92 -17.47 6.70 24.83
CA ILE A 92 -16.85 6.84 23.50
C ILE A 92 -15.39 7.28 23.62
N LEU A 93 -15.08 8.27 24.45
CA LEU A 93 -13.72 8.74 24.68
C LEU A 93 -12.84 7.61 25.19
N LYS A 94 -13.31 6.83 26.18
CA LYS A 94 -12.59 5.66 26.70
C LYS A 94 -12.35 4.61 25.63
N ALA A 95 -13.30 4.38 24.72
CA ALA A 95 -13.14 3.47 23.59
C ALA A 95 -12.06 3.96 22.61
N ILE A 96 -12.01 5.26 22.32
CA ILE A 96 -10.97 5.88 21.49
C ILE A 96 -9.59 5.73 22.14
N THR A 97 -9.47 6.07 23.43
CA THR A 97 -8.16 6.17 24.09
C THR A 97 -7.57 4.83 24.49
N SER A 98 -8.41 3.81 24.75
CA SER A 98 -7.95 2.49 25.21
C SER A 98 -7.48 1.58 24.07
N ASN A 99 -7.86 1.87 22.82
CA ASN A 99 -7.59 1.00 21.67
C ASN A 99 -6.51 1.53 20.72
N ILE A 100 -5.53 2.29 21.24
CA ILE A 100 -4.50 2.92 20.42
C ILE A 100 -3.68 1.93 19.59
N ASN A 101 -3.46 0.72 20.11
CA ASN A 101 -2.70 -0.35 19.46
C ASN A 101 -3.41 -0.92 18.23
N LYS A 102 -4.72 -0.71 18.10
CA LYS A 102 -5.51 -1.16 16.94
C LYS A 102 -5.40 -0.18 15.76
N LEU A 103 -4.98 1.06 16.00
CA LEU A 103 -4.87 2.06 14.93
C LEU A 103 -3.79 1.66 13.92
N PRO A 104 -4.05 1.83 12.60
CA PRO A 104 -3.08 1.48 11.57
C PRO A 104 -1.74 2.20 11.79
N TYR A 105 -0.64 1.47 11.68
CA TYR A 105 0.71 2.03 11.80
C TYR A 105 0.90 3.25 10.91
N GLY A 106 0.49 3.19 9.65
CA GLY A 106 0.68 4.29 8.71
C GLY A 106 -0.11 5.56 9.05
N LEU A 107 -1.31 5.44 9.66
CA LEU A 107 -2.04 6.59 10.20
C LEU A 107 -1.27 7.24 11.36
N ARG A 108 -0.77 6.41 12.30
CA ARG A 108 0.02 6.88 13.45
C ARG A 108 1.33 7.54 13.01
N TYR A 109 2.03 6.91 12.06
CA TYR A 109 3.28 7.43 11.50
C TYR A 109 3.05 8.73 10.74
N THR A 110 1.96 8.86 10.00
CA THR A 110 1.61 10.14 9.35
C THR A 110 1.34 11.23 10.37
N ALA A 111 0.65 10.92 11.47
CA ALA A 111 0.45 11.88 12.56
C ALA A 111 1.78 12.30 13.20
N LYS A 112 2.72 11.37 13.40
CA LYS A 112 4.10 11.66 13.85
C LYS A 112 4.81 12.63 12.89
N VAL A 113 4.89 12.28 11.60
CA VAL A 113 5.56 13.10 10.58
C VAL A 113 4.90 14.48 10.48
N LEU A 114 3.57 14.55 10.51
CA LEU A 114 2.85 15.82 10.49
C LEU A 114 3.21 16.69 11.70
N GLY A 115 3.24 16.10 12.91
CA GLY A 115 3.61 16.81 14.13
C GLY A 115 5.04 17.33 14.08
N ASP A 116 5.99 16.49 13.67
CA ASP A 116 7.40 16.86 13.59
C ASP A 116 7.64 17.93 12.51
N THR A 117 6.95 17.83 11.37
CA THR A 117 7.01 18.83 10.29
C THR A 117 6.41 20.16 10.72
N LEU A 118 5.30 20.16 11.46
CA LEU A 118 4.69 21.40 11.97
C LEU A 118 5.61 22.11 12.96
N ARG A 119 6.28 21.36 13.85
CA ARG A 119 7.25 21.93 14.80
C ARG A 119 8.47 22.51 14.11
N SER A 120 8.99 21.87 13.06
CA SER A 120 10.13 22.38 12.31
C SER A 120 9.77 23.56 11.41
N THR A 121 8.58 23.54 10.79
CA THR A 121 8.12 24.59 9.87
C THR A 121 7.62 25.82 10.60
N PHE A 122 7.00 25.65 11.78
CA PHE A 122 6.45 26.74 12.59
C PHE A 122 6.99 26.71 14.04
N PRO A 123 8.26 27.06 14.28
CA PRO A 123 8.87 26.98 15.63
C PRO A 123 8.22 27.91 16.67
N ALA A 124 7.57 29.00 16.22
CA ALA A 124 6.86 29.94 17.08
C ALA A 124 5.43 29.48 17.45
N ALA A 125 4.91 28.42 16.82
CA ALA A 125 3.58 27.91 17.13
C ALA A 125 3.55 27.25 18.50
N SER A 126 2.44 27.41 19.22
CA SER A 126 2.28 26.75 20.51
C SER A 126 2.14 25.24 20.32
N GLU A 127 2.64 24.47 21.29
CA GLU A 127 2.41 23.02 21.31
C GLU A 127 0.91 22.68 21.26
N ASP A 128 0.06 23.52 21.87
CA ASP A 128 -1.40 23.35 21.86
C ASP A 128 -1.98 23.43 20.44
N ASP A 129 -1.47 24.33 19.59
CA ASP A 129 -1.92 24.45 18.21
C ASP A 129 -1.49 23.27 17.35
N VAL A 130 -0.27 22.75 17.57
CA VAL A 130 0.17 21.50 16.94
C VAL A 130 -0.75 20.34 17.34
N TYR A 131 -1.09 20.22 18.63
CA TYR A 131 -2.02 19.19 19.09
C TYR A 131 -3.41 19.32 18.46
N LYS A 132 -3.96 20.54 18.31
CA LYS A 132 -5.26 20.75 17.65
C LYS A 132 -5.25 20.24 16.20
N VAL A 133 -4.16 20.46 15.45
CA VAL A 133 -4.02 19.96 14.08
C VAL A 133 -3.94 18.43 14.04
N LEU A 134 -3.22 17.82 14.97
CA LEU A 134 -3.13 16.37 15.09
C LEU A 134 -4.46 15.73 15.52
N CYS A 135 -5.17 16.34 16.47
CA CYS A 135 -6.54 15.98 16.85
C CYS A 135 -7.48 16.07 15.65
N ASN A 136 -7.36 17.10 14.83
CA ASN A 136 -8.16 17.25 13.62
C ASN A 136 -7.93 16.08 12.64
N LEU A 137 -6.69 15.61 12.46
CA LEU A 137 -6.40 14.44 11.63
C LEU A 137 -6.97 13.14 12.22
N VAL A 138 -6.62 12.85 13.47
CA VAL A 138 -6.87 11.54 14.11
C VAL A 138 -8.31 11.39 14.59
N TYR A 139 -8.88 12.44 15.19
CA TYR A 139 -10.25 12.42 15.69
C TYR A 139 -11.24 12.95 14.63
N TYR A 140 -11.17 14.22 14.26
CA TYR A 140 -12.21 14.85 13.45
C TYR A 140 -12.31 14.26 12.04
N ARG A 141 -11.18 14.04 11.36
CA ARG A 141 -11.19 13.51 10.00
C ARG A 141 -11.33 12.01 9.96
N PHE A 142 -10.72 11.26 10.87
CA PHE A 142 -10.71 9.80 10.83
C PHE A 142 -11.84 9.14 11.63
N MET A 143 -12.05 9.52 12.90
CA MET A 143 -13.02 8.86 13.80
C MET A 143 -14.41 9.50 13.84
N ASN A 144 -14.51 10.84 13.85
CA ASN A 144 -15.78 11.54 14.08
C ASN A 144 -16.90 11.16 13.09
N PRO A 145 -16.65 11.03 11.76
CA PRO A 145 -17.68 10.61 10.82
C PRO A 145 -18.22 9.20 11.11
N ALA A 146 -17.34 8.30 11.58
CA ALA A 146 -17.69 6.94 12.00
C ALA A 146 -18.49 6.89 13.31
N ILE A 147 -18.42 7.93 14.14
CA ILE A 147 -19.28 8.08 15.34
C ILE A 147 -20.66 8.61 14.94
N VAL A 148 -20.71 9.61 14.05
CA VAL A 148 -21.95 10.28 13.63
C VAL A 148 -22.82 9.37 12.75
N ALA A 149 -22.21 8.62 11.84
CA ALA A 149 -22.89 7.74 10.90
C ALA A 149 -22.26 6.34 10.87
N PRO A 150 -22.32 5.57 11.97
CA PRO A 150 -21.61 4.29 12.07
C PRO A 150 -22.12 3.22 11.10
N ASP A 151 -23.35 3.35 10.60
CA ASP A 151 -23.93 2.54 9.53
C ASP A 151 -23.29 2.84 8.16
N ALA A 152 -23.11 4.12 7.82
CA ALA A 152 -22.51 4.53 6.55
C ALA A 152 -20.99 4.26 6.47
N PHE A 153 -20.34 4.07 7.62
CA PHE A 153 -18.92 3.81 7.74
C PHE A 153 -18.61 2.35 8.12
N ASP A 154 -19.55 1.41 7.99
CA ASP A 154 -19.39 -0.03 8.29
C ASP A 154 -18.85 -0.34 9.71
N VAL A 155 -19.14 0.54 10.68
CA VAL A 155 -18.74 0.37 12.09
C VAL A 155 -19.74 -0.51 12.82
N LEU A 156 -21.01 -0.38 12.47
CA LEU A 156 -22.10 -1.23 12.92
C LEU A 156 -22.64 -2.02 11.73
N GLU A 157 -23.05 -3.26 11.98
CA GLU A 157 -23.76 -4.01 10.94
C GLU A 157 -25.06 -3.28 10.60
N PRO A 158 -25.45 -3.26 9.32
CA PRO A 158 -26.76 -2.76 8.93
C PRO A 158 -27.77 -3.59 9.71
N SER A 159 -28.40 -2.95 10.70
CA SER A 159 -29.59 -3.52 11.32
C SER A 159 -30.52 -3.83 10.14
N GLY A 160 -30.98 -5.06 9.96
CA GLY A 160 -31.69 -5.54 8.75
C GLY A 160 -32.99 -4.80 8.38
N VAL A 161 -33.21 -3.62 8.96
CA VAL A 161 -34.19 -2.61 8.60
C VAL A 161 -33.68 -1.79 7.40
N PRO A 162 -34.40 -1.75 6.27
CA PRO A 162 -34.09 -0.85 5.18
C PRO A 162 -34.18 0.61 5.66
N GLY A 163 -33.08 1.35 5.63
CA GLY A 163 -33.01 2.76 6.06
C GLY A 163 -31.94 3.12 7.09
N GLY A 164 -31.17 2.16 7.61
CA GLY A 164 -30.06 2.44 8.53
C GLY A 164 -30.51 2.86 9.93
N LEU A 165 -29.67 3.61 10.66
CA LEU A 165 -29.97 4.05 12.03
C LEU A 165 -31.15 5.03 12.07
N ARG A 166 -32.04 4.84 13.07
CA ARG A 166 -33.16 5.75 13.35
C ARG A 166 -32.67 7.19 13.56
N PRO A 167 -33.40 8.23 13.10
CA PRO A 167 -32.98 9.63 13.22
C PRO A 167 -32.65 10.06 14.66
N GLU A 168 -33.41 9.59 15.64
CA GLU A 168 -33.19 9.88 17.07
C GLU A 168 -31.83 9.36 17.57
N ARG A 169 -31.50 8.11 17.22
CA ARG A 169 -30.21 7.49 17.53
C ARG A 169 -29.05 8.22 16.85
N ARG A 170 -29.26 8.72 15.63
CA ARG A 170 -28.27 9.55 14.92
C ARG A 170 -28.08 10.92 15.60
N ARG A 171 -29.14 11.53 16.13
CA ARG A 171 -29.07 12.77 16.93
C ARG A 171 -28.34 12.56 18.27
N LEU A 172 -28.56 11.42 18.93
CA LEU A 172 -27.85 11.02 20.15
C LEU A 172 -26.33 10.98 19.92
N LEU A 173 -25.90 10.20 18.91
CA LEU A 173 -24.49 10.08 18.53
C LEU A 173 -23.91 11.41 18.03
N GLY A 174 -24.69 12.18 17.26
CA GLY A 174 -24.31 13.51 16.79
C GLY A 174 -24.08 14.50 17.94
N SER A 175 -24.85 14.43 19.02
CA SER A 175 -24.66 15.30 20.19
C SER A 175 -23.39 14.95 20.95
N ALA A 176 -23.10 13.66 21.11
CA ALA A 176 -21.84 13.22 21.69
C ALA A 176 -20.62 13.55 20.83
N ALA A 177 -20.72 13.37 19.51
CA ALA A 177 -19.71 13.77 18.54
C ALA A 177 -19.41 15.28 18.62
N ARG A 178 -20.44 16.14 18.73
CA ARG A 178 -20.26 17.59 18.91
C ARG A 178 -19.50 17.93 20.19
N LEU A 179 -19.83 17.29 21.31
CA LEU A 179 -19.16 17.52 22.59
C LEU A 179 -17.70 17.06 22.56
N LEU A 180 -17.43 15.89 21.97
CA LEU A 180 -16.07 15.39 21.78
C LEU A 180 -15.27 16.25 20.78
N GLN A 181 -15.90 16.80 19.75
CA GLN A 181 -15.25 17.73 18.83
C GLN A 181 -14.79 19.00 19.53
N ARG A 182 -15.63 19.58 20.39
CA ARG A 182 -15.23 20.71 21.24
C ARG A 182 -14.10 20.36 22.18
N ALA A 183 -14.12 19.17 22.76
CA ALA A 183 -13.00 18.66 23.55
C ALA A 183 -11.72 18.47 22.71
N ALA A 184 -11.83 18.07 21.44
CA ALA A 184 -10.68 17.92 20.56
C ALA A 184 -10.06 19.27 20.15
N THR A 185 -10.86 20.33 19.97
CA THR A 185 -10.40 21.69 19.64
C THR A 185 -10.03 22.53 20.87
N GLY A 186 -10.54 22.17 22.05
CA GLY A 186 -10.40 22.95 23.28
C GLY A 186 -11.37 24.13 23.39
N GLU A 187 -12.40 24.18 22.54
CA GLU A 187 -13.38 25.27 22.50
C GLU A 187 -14.53 25.03 23.49
N LEU A 188 -14.67 25.93 24.46
CA LEU A 188 -15.75 25.91 25.44
C LEU A 188 -17.07 26.38 24.82
N PHE A 189 -18.19 25.94 25.39
CA PHE A 189 -19.51 26.46 25.07
C PHE A 189 -19.66 27.88 25.63
N LEU A 190 -20.31 28.74 24.84
CA LEU A 190 -20.71 30.09 25.23
C LEU A 190 -22.02 30.03 26.00
N GLY A 191 -22.14 30.80 27.09
CA GLY A 191 -23.35 30.90 27.91
C GLY A 191 -23.06 30.92 29.41
N SER A 192 -24.00 31.46 30.18
CA SER A 192 -23.91 31.69 31.63
C SER A 192 -24.62 30.62 32.48
N GLY A 193 -25.24 29.60 31.87
CA GLY A 193 -26.02 28.59 32.59
C GLY A 193 -25.18 27.53 33.32
N GLU A 194 -25.68 27.03 34.45
CA GLU A 194 -25.02 25.96 35.24
C GLU A 194 -24.80 24.68 34.43
N HIS A 195 -25.76 24.33 33.58
CA HIS A 195 -25.68 23.21 32.64
C HIS A 195 -24.51 23.39 31.64
N VAL A 196 -24.27 24.61 31.15
CA VAL A 196 -23.13 24.94 30.28
C VAL A 196 -21.81 24.83 31.04
N ALA A 197 -21.77 25.31 32.29
CA ALA A 197 -20.59 25.20 33.15
C ALA A 197 -20.24 23.73 33.46
N ALA A 198 -21.22 22.86 33.67
CA ALA A 198 -21.02 21.43 33.84
C ALA A 198 -20.41 20.79 32.57
N LEU A 199 -20.94 21.11 31.39
CA LEU A 199 -20.38 20.65 30.12
C LEU A 199 -18.95 21.17 29.89
N ASN A 200 -18.68 22.44 30.18
CA ASN A 200 -17.36 23.05 30.02
C ASN A 200 -16.32 22.39 30.92
N ARG A 201 -16.66 22.06 32.18
CA ARG A 201 -15.78 21.28 33.07
C ARG A 201 -15.40 19.92 32.45
N TYR A 202 -16.37 19.24 31.84
CA TYR A 202 -16.08 18.00 31.13
C TYR A 202 -15.22 18.21 29.89
N VAL A 203 -15.50 19.22 29.06
CA VAL A 203 -14.71 19.57 27.86
C VAL A 203 -13.24 19.78 28.22
N THR A 204 -12.95 20.53 29.29
CA THR A 204 -11.56 20.75 29.76
C THR A 204 -10.89 19.44 30.16
N HIS A 205 -11.58 18.56 30.88
CA HIS A 205 -11.05 17.26 31.27
C HIS A 205 -10.80 16.34 30.05
N ALA A 206 -11.78 16.24 29.15
CA ALA A 206 -11.68 15.45 27.92
C ALA A 206 -10.58 15.97 27.00
N HIS A 207 -10.39 17.30 26.92
CA HIS A 207 -9.31 17.92 26.15
C HIS A 207 -7.92 17.52 26.65
N ALA A 208 -7.71 17.51 27.98
CA ALA A 208 -6.47 17.01 28.57
C ALA A 208 -6.21 15.53 28.23
N THR A 209 -7.27 14.72 28.20
CA THR A 209 -7.21 13.30 27.81
C THR A 209 -6.87 13.14 26.33
N PHE A 210 -7.48 13.93 25.43
CA PHE A 210 -7.14 13.94 24.00
C PHE A 210 -5.67 14.30 23.76
N ARG A 211 -5.12 15.29 24.49
CA ARG A 211 -3.70 15.64 24.38
C ARG A 211 -2.79 14.47 24.72
N LYS A 212 -3.07 13.76 25.83
CA LYS A 212 -2.31 12.54 26.19
C LYS A 212 -2.45 11.45 25.13
N PHE A 213 -3.65 11.26 24.59
CA PHE A 213 -3.91 10.29 23.54
C PHE A 213 -3.12 10.59 22.26
N VAL A 214 -3.16 11.82 21.74
CA VAL A 214 -2.45 12.19 20.51
C VAL A 214 -0.94 12.06 20.65
N ARG A 215 -0.37 12.39 21.80
CA ARG A 215 1.06 12.14 22.07
C ARG A 215 1.41 10.66 21.92
N ARG A 216 0.61 9.78 22.51
CA ARG A 216 0.79 8.33 22.37
C ARG A 216 0.56 7.85 20.93
N VAL A 217 -0.31 8.52 20.17
CA VAL A 217 -0.56 8.16 18.76
C VAL A 217 0.71 8.40 17.93
N CYS A 218 1.39 9.52 18.18
CA CYS A 218 2.62 9.91 17.48
C CYS A 218 3.86 9.12 17.95
N ASP A 219 3.79 8.48 19.11
CA ASP A 219 4.85 7.60 19.62
C ASP A 219 4.86 6.27 18.85
N VAL A 220 5.52 6.28 17.69
CA VAL A 220 5.70 5.12 16.81
C VAL A 220 7.12 5.04 16.23
N PRO A 221 7.64 3.82 16.03
CA PRO A 221 8.94 3.60 15.42
C PRO A 221 8.96 4.04 13.95
N ASN A 222 10.16 4.35 13.45
CA ASN A 222 10.35 4.70 12.04
C ASN A 222 10.08 3.47 11.13
N PRO A 223 9.76 3.66 9.83
CA PRO A 223 9.36 2.57 8.95
C PRO A 223 10.43 1.48 8.85
N SER A 224 11.70 1.87 8.82
CA SER A 224 12.84 0.94 8.79
C SER A 224 12.84 -0.01 10.00
N GLN A 225 12.55 0.50 11.20
CA GLN A 225 12.46 -0.30 12.42
C GLN A 225 11.17 -1.12 12.47
N HIS A 226 10.04 -0.55 12.07
CA HIS A 226 8.73 -1.21 12.09
C HIS A 226 8.67 -2.39 11.12
N PHE A 227 9.14 -2.19 9.88
CA PHE A 227 9.17 -3.22 8.85
C PHE A 227 10.43 -4.09 8.87
N ARG A 228 11.41 -3.74 9.73
CA ARG A 228 12.74 -4.38 9.80
C ARG A 228 13.42 -4.41 8.43
N MET A 229 13.29 -3.31 7.70
CA MET A 229 13.87 -3.12 6.38
C MET A 229 14.98 -2.07 6.49
N ASP A 230 16.16 -2.45 6.05
CA ASP A 230 17.31 -1.57 5.86
C ASP A 230 17.56 -1.31 4.36
N GLU A 231 18.55 -0.49 4.06
CA GLU A 231 18.92 -0.11 2.69
C GLU A 231 19.36 -1.30 1.82
N TYR A 232 19.75 -2.43 2.45
CA TYR A 232 20.20 -3.63 1.77
C TYR A 232 19.07 -4.66 1.59
N SER A 233 17.96 -4.49 2.29
CA SER A 233 16.82 -5.40 2.27
C SER A 233 16.20 -5.51 0.89
N GLU A 234 16.20 -4.44 0.09
CA GLU A 234 15.74 -4.47 -1.31
C GLU A 234 16.60 -5.40 -2.17
N THR A 235 17.92 -5.43 -1.94
CA THR A 235 18.85 -6.29 -2.67
C THR A 235 18.67 -7.78 -2.34
N LEU A 236 18.08 -8.06 -1.17
CA LEU A 236 17.78 -9.40 -0.67
C LEU A 236 16.40 -9.91 -1.10
N ILE A 237 15.56 -9.07 -1.71
CA ILE A 237 14.24 -9.50 -2.19
C ILE A 237 14.42 -10.43 -3.39
N VAL A 238 14.32 -11.73 -3.12
CA VAL A 238 14.42 -12.80 -4.15
C VAL A 238 13.19 -12.80 -5.07
N SER A 239 12.04 -12.36 -4.57
CA SER A 239 10.80 -12.26 -5.34
C SER A 239 10.71 -10.94 -6.09
N ARG A 240 10.35 -11.01 -7.38
CA ARG A 240 10.10 -9.78 -8.14
C ARG A 240 8.83 -9.10 -7.62
N PRO A 241 8.84 -7.79 -7.31
CA PRO A 241 7.64 -7.08 -6.91
C PRO A 241 6.65 -7.12 -8.08
N LEU A 242 5.44 -7.60 -7.80
CA LEU A 242 4.38 -7.72 -8.79
C LEU A 242 3.30 -6.69 -8.46
N VAL A 243 3.08 -5.76 -9.39
CA VAL A 243 2.07 -4.71 -9.27
C VAL A 243 0.84 -5.17 -10.04
N TYR A 244 -0.27 -5.37 -9.33
CA TYR A 244 -1.57 -5.60 -9.95
C TYR A 244 -2.17 -4.23 -10.29
N ILE A 245 -2.33 -3.95 -11.58
CA ILE A 245 -2.88 -2.70 -12.09
C ILE A 245 -3.81 -3.01 -13.25
N SER A 246 -4.98 -2.38 -13.30
CA SER A 246 -5.88 -2.51 -14.44
C SER A 246 -5.33 -1.76 -15.65
N LEU A 247 -5.83 -2.10 -16.84
CA LEU A 247 -5.39 -1.44 -18.07
C LEU A 247 -5.72 0.06 -18.07
N GLY A 248 -6.88 0.44 -17.52
CA GLY A 248 -7.29 1.84 -17.41
C GLY A 248 -6.42 2.61 -16.43
N GLU A 249 -6.12 2.03 -15.26
CA GLU A 249 -5.20 2.64 -14.28
C GLU A 249 -3.79 2.79 -14.85
N LEU A 250 -3.31 1.80 -15.61
CA LEU A 250 -2.00 1.85 -16.26
C LEU A 250 -1.92 3.00 -17.27
N LEU A 251 -2.93 3.14 -18.14
CA LEU A 251 -2.99 4.22 -19.12
C LEU A 251 -3.10 5.59 -18.45
N ASN A 252 -3.92 5.71 -17.42
CA ASN A 252 -4.07 6.96 -16.65
C ASN A 252 -2.76 7.33 -15.93
N THR A 253 -2.07 6.35 -15.36
CA THR A 253 -0.77 6.54 -14.70
C THR A 253 0.26 7.04 -15.72
N HIS A 254 0.37 6.38 -16.88
CA HIS A 254 1.29 6.80 -17.95
C HIS A 254 0.96 8.20 -18.48
N LYS A 255 -0.33 8.52 -18.63
CA LYS A 255 -0.78 9.85 -19.03
C LYS A 255 -0.31 10.93 -18.04
N LEU A 256 -0.58 10.75 -16.75
CA LEU A 256 -0.21 11.71 -15.71
C LEU A 256 1.31 11.89 -15.61
N LEU A 257 2.08 10.81 -15.78
CA LEU A 257 3.55 10.87 -15.79
C LEU A 257 4.09 11.69 -16.98
N LEU A 258 3.50 11.57 -18.16
CA LEU A 258 3.89 12.36 -19.33
C LEU A 258 3.46 13.82 -19.21
N GLU A 259 2.26 14.08 -18.69
CA GLU A 259 1.70 15.43 -18.50
C GLU A 259 2.51 16.26 -17.50
N HIS A 260 2.97 15.64 -16.41
CA HIS A 260 3.74 16.30 -15.36
C HIS A 260 5.24 15.96 -15.38
N ARG A 261 5.74 15.45 -16.51
CA ARG A 261 7.14 15.00 -16.66
C ARG A 261 8.15 16.06 -16.22
N ASP A 262 7.94 17.31 -16.63
CA ASP A 262 8.92 18.37 -16.39
C ASP A 262 8.93 18.83 -14.91
N ALA A 263 7.84 18.60 -14.17
CA ALA A 263 7.77 18.85 -12.72
C ALA A 263 8.32 17.68 -11.89
N LEU A 264 8.14 16.43 -12.36
CA LEU A 264 8.62 15.23 -11.68
C LEU A 264 10.12 14.97 -11.92
N CYS A 265 10.61 15.27 -13.12
CA CYS A 265 11.98 15.01 -13.56
C CYS A 265 12.59 16.28 -14.20
N PRO A 266 12.89 17.31 -13.40
CA PRO A 266 13.43 18.58 -13.92
C PRO A 266 14.78 18.35 -14.61
N GLU A 267 15.60 17.45 -14.09
CA GLU A 267 16.92 17.13 -14.62
C GLU A 267 16.84 16.20 -15.86
N PRO A 268 17.60 16.48 -16.93
CA PRO A 268 17.62 15.66 -18.13
C PRO A 268 18.28 14.28 -17.91
N SER A 269 19.07 14.11 -16.85
CA SER A 269 19.72 12.84 -16.48
C SER A 269 18.88 11.92 -15.59
N ASP A 270 17.64 12.30 -15.28
CA ASP A 270 16.75 11.49 -14.46
C ASP A 270 16.41 10.16 -15.14
N GLN A 271 16.55 9.05 -14.40
CA GLN A 271 16.25 7.70 -14.91
C GLN A 271 14.79 7.56 -15.34
N LEU A 272 13.84 8.19 -14.64
CA LEU A 272 12.42 8.13 -15.01
C LEU A 272 12.18 8.80 -16.36
N ARG A 273 12.92 9.88 -16.67
CA ARG A 273 12.82 10.56 -17.97
C ARG A 273 13.32 9.69 -19.11
N LEU A 274 14.42 8.96 -18.90
CA LEU A 274 14.93 7.98 -19.87
C LEU A 274 13.93 6.83 -20.07
N LEU A 275 13.32 6.32 -18.99
CA LEU A 275 12.30 5.28 -19.06
C LEU A 275 11.05 5.77 -19.81
N LEU A 276 10.56 6.97 -19.54
CA LEU A 276 9.41 7.54 -20.24
C LEU A 276 9.70 7.77 -21.73
N ALA A 277 10.93 8.17 -22.08
CA ALA A 277 11.36 8.28 -23.48
C ALA A 277 11.39 6.92 -24.18
N ASP A 278 11.84 5.86 -23.50
CA ASP A 278 11.87 4.49 -24.02
C ASP A 278 10.45 3.91 -24.18
N VAL A 279 9.53 4.21 -23.25
CA VAL A 279 8.14 3.75 -23.30
C VAL A 279 7.35 4.48 -24.40
N GLY A 280 7.64 5.77 -24.62
CA GLY A 280 7.06 6.56 -25.69
C GLY A 280 5.64 7.08 -25.39
N PRO A 281 4.87 7.45 -26.43
CA PRO A 281 3.55 8.06 -26.26
C PRO A 281 2.52 7.08 -25.68
N ILE A 282 1.41 7.61 -25.18
CA ILE A 282 0.34 6.80 -24.59
C ILE A 282 -0.25 5.86 -25.65
N PRO A 283 -0.16 4.53 -25.47
CA PRO A 283 -0.74 3.58 -26.41
C PRO A 283 -2.27 3.59 -26.31
N THR A 284 -2.94 3.26 -27.41
CA THR A 284 -4.39 3.05 -27.39
C THR A 284 -4.76 1.73 -26.71
N LEU A 285 -5.98 1.62 -26.17
CA LEU A 285 -6.50 0.37 -25.58
C LEU A 285 -6.38 -0.81 -26.57
N GLN A 286 -6.53 -0.57 -27.87
CA GLN A 286 -6.39 -1.59 -28.91
C GLN A 286 -4.95 -2.09 -29.07
N GLU A 287 -3.96 -1.23 -28.92
CA GLU A 287 -2.54 -1.57 -28.98
C GLU A 287 -2.10 -2.34 -27.72
N LEU A 288 -2.69 -2.02 -26.57
CA LEU A 288 -2.31 -2.57 -25.27
C LEU A 288 -3.00 -3.90 -24.94
N VAL A 289 -4.25 -4.09 -25.35
CA VAL A 289 -4.98 -5.37 -25.21
C VAL A 289 -4.45 -6.43 -26.18
N GLY A 290 -3.80 -6.00 -27.28
CA GLY A 290 -3.28 -6.89 -28.30
C GLY A 290 -4.29 -7.95 -28.68
N THR A 291 -5.44 -7.54 -29.26
CA THR A 291 -6.60 -8.38 -29.59
C THR A 291 -6.31 -9.88 -29.63
N ALA A 292 -6.48 -10.53 -28.47
CA ALA A 292 -6.75 -11.95 -28.36
C ALA A 292 -8.23 -12.18 -28.71
N THR A 293 -8.63 -11.76 -29.92
CA THR A 293 -9.80 -12.36 -30.57
C THR A 293 -9.29 -13.61 -31.26
N THR A 294 -9.61 -14.74 -30.64
CA THR A 294 -9.61 -16.07 -31.24
C THR A 294 -10.12 -15.99 -32.68
N THR A 295 -9.39 -16.63 -33.59
CA THR A 295 -9.75 -16.95 -34.98
C THR A 295 -9.96 -15.79 -35.97
N ALA A 296 -8.84 -15.23 -36.45
CA ALA A 296 -8.56 -15.16 -37.89
C ALA A 296 -7.02 -15.12 -38.08
N PRO A 297 -6.39 -16.06 -38.83
CA PRO A 297 -4.94 -16.13 -38.90
C PRO A 297 -4.44 -15.06 -39.88
N GLY A 298 -3.68 -14.11 -39.35
CA GLY A 298 -3.23 -12.92 -40.05
C GLY A 298 -4.06 -11.74 -39.56
N THR A 299 -3.54 -10.84 -38.74
CA THR A 299 -2.34 -10.09 -39.06
C THR A 299 -2.04 -9.13 -37.91
N ARG A 300 -0.78 -9.12 -37.42
CA ARG A 300 -0.05 -7.96 -36.85
C ARG A 300 1.28 -8.51 -36.32
N SER A 301 2.39 -8.01 -36.86
CA SER A 301 3.76 -8.53 -36.78
C SER A 301 4.07 -9.73 -37.69
N ILE A 302 5.21 -9.64 -38.40
CA ILE A 302 5.82 -10.75 -39.13
C ILE A 302 6.16 -11.81 -38.08
N SER A 303 5.52 -12.97 -38.13
CA SER A 303 5.78 -14.06 -37.19
C SER A 303 7.28 -14.31 -37.04
N SER A 304 7.78 -14.54 -35.82
CA SER A 304 9.19 -14.86 -35.56
C SER A 304 9.70 -16.00 -36.44
N ILE A 305 8.79 -16.91 -36.80
CA ILE A 305 9.01 -18.01 -37.74
C ILE A 305 9.31 -17.48 -39.16
N MET A 306 8.54 -16.51 -39.65
CA MET A 306 8.74 -15.90 -40.97
C MET A 306 10.04 -15.09 -41.03
N MET A 307 10.37 -14.35 -39.95
CA MET A 307 11.66 -13.65 -39.87
C MET A 307 12.84 -14.62 -39.88
N GLN A 308 12.74 -15.75 -39.19
CA GLN A 308 13.78 -16.79 -39.18
C GLN A 308 13.94 -17.45 -40.55
N LEU A 309 12.84 -17.78 -41.22
CA LEU A 309 12.85 -18.33 -42.59
C LEU A 309 13.52 -17.35 -43.57
N MET A 310 13.20 -16.05 -43.48
CA MET A 310 13.80 -15.03 -44.34
C MET A 310 15.28 -14.83 -44.07
N ALA A 311 15.69 -14.78 -42.80
CA ALA A 311 17.10 -14.66 -42.42
C ALA A 311 17.93 -15.86 -42.93
N ASP A 312 17.34 -17.07 -42.98
CA ASP A 312 18.00 -18.26 -43.50
C ASP A 312 18.21 -18.18 -45.01
N VAL A 313 17.22 -17.69 -45.76
CA VAL A 313 17.30 -17.53 -47.21
C VAL A 313 18.27 -16.40 -47.60
N ILE A 314 18.23 -15.26 -46.91
CA ILE A 314 19.13 -14.11 -47.17
C ILE A 314 20.60 -14.47 -46.89
N ARG A 315 20.88 -15.35 -45.91
CA ARG A 315 22.26 -15.74 -45.56
C ARG A 315 22.88 -16.76 -46.51
N THR A 316 22.08 -17.46 -47.30
CA THR A 316 22.51 -18.60 -48.13
C THR A 316 22.46 -18.28 -49.61
N GLN A 317 21.63 -17.32 -50.01
CA GLN A 317 21.52 -16.85 -51.39
C GLN A 317 21.85 -15.37 -51.52
N PRO A 318 22.79 -15.01 -52.40
CA PRO A 318 23.06 -13.61 -52.73
C PRO A 318 21.96 -13.05 -53.65
N GLY A 319 21.60 -11.79 -53.46
CA GLY A 319 20.74 -11.03 -54.36
C GLY A 319 20.44 -9.64 -53.81
N ASP A 320 20.20 -8.69 -54.71
CA ASP A 320 20.08 -7.27 -54.38
C ASP A 320 18.71 -6.90 -53.79
N THR A 321 17.66 -7.63 -54.18
CA THR A 321 16.33 -7.47 -53.59
C THR A 321 15.77 -8.80 -53.08
N LEU A 322 14.96 -8.74 -52.01
CA LEU A 322 14.30 -9.92 -51.45
C LEU A 322 13.36 -10.61 -52.46
N ALA A 323 12.80 -9.85 -53.41
CA ALA A 323 11.98 -10.39 -54.48
C ALA A 323 12.79 -11.22 -55.49
N ASP A 324 14.05 -10.85 -55.75
CA ASP A 324 14.93 -11.58 -56.66
C ASP A 324 15.49 -12.84 -56.00
N VAL A 325 15.88 -12.73 -54.73
CA VAL A 325 16.31 -13.89 -53.92
C VAL A 325 15.21 -14.94 -53.82
N LEU A 326 13.95 -14.55 -53.64
CA LEU A 326 12.84 -15.51 -53.56
C LEU A 326 12.49 -16.15 -54.91
N ARG A 327 12.76 -15.48 -56.05
CA ARG A 327 12.48 -15.98 -57.41
C ARG A 327 13.63 -16.79 -58.02
N ALA A 328 14.87 -16.58 -57.58
CA ALA A 328 16.03 -17.30 -58.08
C ALA A 328 15.96 -18.81 -57.78
N ALA A 329 16.38 -19.64 -58.74
CA ALA A 329 16.50 -21.08 -58.55
C ALA A 329 17.51 -21.41 -57.43
N VAL A 330 17.26 -22.47 -56.67
CA VAL A 330 18.17 -22.92 -55.61
C VAL A 330 19.25 -23.79 -56.22
N SER A 331 20.51 -23.37 -56.16
CA SER A 331 21.65 -24.21 -56.58
C SER A 331 21.92 -25.33 -55.56
N PRO A 332 22.34 -26.54 -55.99
CA PRO A 332 22.74 -27.63 -55.10
C PRO A 332 23.76 -27.20 -54.03
N ASP A 333 24.70 -26.32 -54.38
CA ASP A 333 25.72 -25.79 -53.45
C ASP A 333 25.12 -24.89 -52.37
N GLN A 334 24.07 -24.13 -52.72
CA GLN A 334 23.37 -23.27 -51.76
C GLN A 334 22.55 -24.10 -50.76
N GLU A 335 21.94 -25.20 -51.23
CA GLU A 335 21.22 -26.15 -50.38
C GLU A 335 22.19 -26.88 -49.43
N LEU A 336 23.39 -27.22 -49.89
CA LEU A 336 24.42 -27.84 -49.07
C LEU A 336 24.90 -26.90 -47.95
N ARG A 337 25.22 -25.65 -48.28
CA ARG A 337 25.58 -24.61 -47.29
C ARG A 337 24.46 -24.35 -46.28
N HIS A 338 23.20 -24.39 -46.73
CA HIS A 338 22.04 -24.27 -45.87
C HIS A 338 21.95 -25.43 -44.87
N LYS A 339 22.12 -26.67 -45.34
CA LYS A 339 22.13 -27.87 -44.49
C LYS A 339 23.21 -27.79 -43.42
N GLU A 340 24.43 -27.39 -43.78
CA GLU A 340 25.52 -27.18 -42.82
C GLU A 340 25.17 -26.13 -41.75
N LEU A 341 24.56 -25.02 -42.15
CA LEU A 341 24.15 -23.95 -41.24
C LEU A 341 23.03 -24.41 -40.29
N MET A 342 22.11 -25.25 -40.76
CA MET A 342 21.07 -25.86 -39.92
C MET A 342 21.66 -26.89 -38.95
N HIS A 343 22.60 -27.74 -39.39
CA HIS A 343 23.29 -28.70 -38.52
C HIS A 343 24.05 -28.02 -37.38
N ARG A 344 24.79 -26.93 -37.67
CA ARG A 344 25.49 -26.15 -36.63
C ARG A 344 24.51 -25.56 -35.61
N ARG A 345 23.32 -25.13 -36.03
CA ARG A 345 22.30 -24.60 -35.12
C ARG A 345 21.67 -25.69 -34.24
N ILE A 346 21.43 -26.88 -34.78
CA ILE A 346 20.90 -28.01 -34.01
C ILE A 346 21.91 -28.43 -32.93
N ALA A 347 23.21 -28.47 -33.25
CA ALA A 347 24.26 -28.74 -32.29
C ALA A 347 24.34 -27.68 -31.17
N GLN A 348 24.20 -26.39 -31.52
CA GLN A 348 24.14 -25.30 -30.54
C GLN A 348 22.91 -25.38 -29.64
N ASP A 349 21.72 -25.63 -30.22
CA ASP A 349 20.47 -25.77 -29.47
C ASP A 349 20.49 -27.02 -28.56
N ALA A 350 21.20 -28.09 -28.94
CA ALA A 350 21.41 -29.28 -28.10
C ALA A 350 22.27 -28.98 -26.85
N ASN A 351 23.27 -28.10 -26.97
CA ASN A 351 24.13 -27.67 -25.87
C ASN A 351 23.52 -26.55 -25.00
N THR A 352 22.28 -26.13 -25.27
CA THR A 352 21.63 -25.02 -24.56
C THR A 352 20.69 -25.55 -23.45
N PRO A 353 20.72 -24.98 -22.22
CA PRO A 353 19.87 -25.42 -21.10
C PRO A 353 18.36 -25.35 -21.41
N ASP A 354 17.55 -26.26 -20.84
CA ASP A 354 16.12 -26.42 -21.15
C ASP A 354 15.28 -25.14 -21.02
N LYS A 355 15.59 -24.29 -20.03
CA LYS A 355 14.89 -23.01 -19.81
C LYS A 355 15.16 -21.96 -20.91
N MET A 356 16.13 -22.20 -21.78
CA MET A 356 16.53 -21.33 -22.90
C MET A 356 16.33 -21.98 -24.27
N LYS A 357 15.74 -23.18 -24.34
CA LYS A 357 15.46 -23.86 -25.60
C LYS A 357 14.40 -23.13 -26.41
N ARG A 358 14.59 -23.10 -27.74
CA ARG A 358 13.65 -22.47 -28.68
C ARG A 358 12.32 -23.21 -28.70
N ARG A 359 11.23 -22.49 -29.04
CA ARG A 359 9.88 -23.07 -29.17
C ARG A 359 9.86 -24.20 -30.21
N ARG A 360 9.08 -25.26 -29.97
CA ARG A 360 8.95 -26.43 -30.90
C ARG A 360 8.64 -26.03 -32.35
N SER A 361 7.86 -24.97 -32.57
CA SER A 361 7.50 -24.48 -33.91
C SER A 361 8.68 -23.86 -34.69
N THR A 362 9.64 -23.23 -33.99
CA THR A 362 10.88 -22.70 -34.61
C THR A 362 11.92 -23.78 -34.90
N LEU A 363 11.85 -24.93 -34.21
CA LEU A 363 12.70 -26.09 -34.47
C LEU A 363 12.23 -26.84 -35.72
N ALA A 364 10.92 -26.98 -35.91
CA ALA A 364 10.32 -27.58 -37.11
C ALA A 364 10.61 -26.81 -38.41
N THR A 365 11.00 -25.53 -38.34
CA THR A 365 11.46 -24.77 -39.52
C THR A 365 12.93 -24.97 -39.84
N THR A 366 13.74 -25.44 -38.90
CA THR A 366 15.17 -25.71 -39.11
C THR A 366 15.37 -26.95 -40.01
N SER A 367 14.40 -27.87 -40.05
CA SER A 367 14.44 -29.09 -40.86
C SER A 367 13.94 -28.94 -42.30
N LEU A 368 13.51 -27.74 -42.73
CA LEU A 368 12.98 -27.50 -44.06
C LEU A 368 14.08 -27.20 -45.09
N SER A 369 13.90 -27.69 -46.32
CA SER A 369 14.78 -27.35 -47.45
C SER A 369 14.66 -25.86 -47.82
N LEU A 370 15.68 -25.29 -48.47
CA LEU A 370 15.66 -23.87 -48.81
C LEU A 370 14.45 -23.51 -49.68
N GLU A 371 14.07 -24.41 -50.59
CA GLU A 371 12.95 -24.20 -51.49
C GLU A 371 11.58 -24.26 -50.79
N GLU A 372 11.43 -25.14 -49.79
CA GLU A 372 10.26 -25.16 -48.92
C GLU A 372 10.15 -23.88 -48.08
N LYS A 373 11.29 -23.36 -47.60
CA LYS A 373 11.35 -22.08 -46.87
C LYS A 373 10.87 -20.93 -47.78
N LYS A 374 11.35 -20.86 -49.03
CA LYS A 374 10.91 -19.88 -50.03
C LYS A 374 9.41 -19.97 -50.33
N ARG A 375 8.88 -21.17 -50.56
CA ARG A 375 7.45 -21.39 -50.83
C ARG A 375 6.57 -21.00 -49.63
N LYS A 376 7.03 -21.22 -48.40
CA LYS A 376 6.32 -20.77 -47.19
C LYS A 376 6.36 -19.25 -47.07
N ILE A 377 7.52 -18.62 -47.29
CA ILE A 377 7.67 -17.16 -47.30
C ILE A 377 6.72 -16.53 -48.34
N GLY A 378 6.72 -17.02 -49.58
CA GLY A 378 5.88 -16.46 -50.66
C GLY A 378 4.37 -16.64 -50.44
N ARG A 379 3.95 -17.69 -49.70
CA ARG A 379 2.54 -17.85 -49.27
C ARG A 379 2.19 -16.87 -48.15
N SER A 380 3.10 -16.66 -47.22
CA SER A 380 2.92 -15.70 -46.12
C SER A 380 2.89 -14.25 -46.62
N VAL A 381 3.77 -13.85 -47.53
CA VAL A 381 3.77 -12.49 -48.11
C VAL A 381 2.46 -12.20 -48.84
N ARG A 382 2.00 -13.10 -49.72
CA ARG A 382 0.71 -12.95 -50.43
C ARG A 382 -0.48 -12.85 -49.48
N ARG A 383 -0.45 -13.61 -48.37
CA ARG A 383 -1.48 -13.53 -47.32
C ARG A 383 -1.45 -12.17 -46.60
N LEU A 384 -0.26 -11.60 -46.38
CA LEU A 384 -0.10 -10.28 -45.74
C LEU A 384 -0.51 -9.12 -46.66
N GLU A 385 -0.31 -9.25 -47.97
CA GLU A 385 -0.80 -8.30 -48.98
C GLU A 385 -2.32 -8.34 -49.09
N ALA A 386 -2.93 -9.54 -49.10
CA ALA A 386 -4.39 -9.71 -49.13
C ALA A 386 -5.11 -9.14 -47.89
N LEU A 387 -4.40 -9.05 -46.76
CA LEU A 387 -4.91 -8.47 -45.50
C LEU A 387 -4.65 -6.96 -45.39
N GLY A 388 -4.12 -6.31 -46.44
CA GLY A 388 -3.88 -4.87 -46.48
C GLY A 388 -2.71 -4.38 -45.60
N ILE A 389 -1.89 -5.30 -45.07
CA ILE A 389 -0.80 -4.98 -44.13
C ILE A 389 0.47 -4.57 -44.86
N LEU A 390 0.65 -5.05 -46.09
CA LEU A 390 1.75 -4.68 -46.95
C LEU A 390 1.20 -4.06 -48.25
N PRO A 391 1.69 -2.89 -48.68
CA PRO A 391 1.32 -2.35 -49.98
C PRO A 391 1.85 -3.25 -51.09
N ALA A 392 1.00 -3.62 -52.05
CA ALA A 392 1.29 -4.59 -53.12
C ALA A 392 2.54 -4.25 -53.96
N THR A 393 2.95 -2.98 -53.99
CA THR A 393 4.10 -2.50 -54.75
C THR A 393 5.40 -2.36 -53.93
N ARG A 394 5.35 -2.34 -52.59
CA ARG A 394 6.54 -2.16 -51.70
C ARG A 394 6.58 -3.09 -50.47
N GLY A 395 5.86 -4.21 -50.50
CA GLY A 395 5.77 -5.14 -49.38
C GLY A 395 7.13 -5.70 -48.92
N HIS A 396 8.00 -6.05 -49.87
CA HIS A 396 9.32 -6.64 -49.62
C HIS A 396 10.29 -5.66 -48.92
N GLU A 397 10.28 -4.38 -49.29
CA GLU A 397 11.14 -3.36 -48.66
C GLU A 397 10.71 -3.05 -47.22
N ARG A 398 9.40 -3.02 -46.95
CA ARG A 398 8.86 -2.79 -45.61
C ARG A 398 9.19 -3.95 -44.68
N ILE A 399 9.13 -5.18 -45.17
CA ILE A 399 9.58 -6.38 -44.44
C ILE A 399 11.06 -6.27 -44.08
N LEU A 400 11.93 -5.88 -45.02
CA LEU A 400 13.36 -5.70 -44.76
C LEU A 400 13.63 -4.62 -43.69
N LYS A 401 12.91 -3.48 -43.74
CA LYS A 401 13.02 -2.44 -42.70
C LYS A 401 12.61 -2.96 -41.32
N MET A 402 11.54 -3.76 -41.24
CA MET A 402 11.11 -4.38 -39.98
C MET A 402 12.15 -5.38 -39.44
N ILE A 403 12.74 -6.20 -40.31
CA ILE A 403 13.82 -7.13 -39.92
C ILE A 403 15.05 -6.35 -39.44
N ALA A 404 15.44 -5.28 -40.14
CA ALA A 404 16.58 -4.45 -39.74
C ALA A 404 16.36 -3.79 -38.37
N GLN A 405 15.13 -3.33 -38.09
CA GLN A 405 14.78 -2.78 -36.78
C GLN A 405 14.82 -3.85 -35.68
N ASP A 406 14.31 -5.05 -35.94
CA ASP A 406 14.36 -6.15 -34.97
C ASP A 406 15.82 -6.57 -34.66
N VAL A 407 16.68 -6.64 -35.68
CA VAL A 407 18.11 -6.92 -35.51
C VAL A 407 18.80 -5.86 -34.65
N ARG A 408 18.47 -4.57 -34.84
CA ARG A 408 18.98 -3.48 -33.98
C ARG A 408 18.52 -3.64 -32.53
N ASN A 409 17.23 -3.88 -32.32
CA ASN A 409 16.67 -4.07 -30.98
C ASN A 409 17.29 -5.29 -30.28
N GLN A 410 17.46 -6.42 -30.98
CA GLN A 410 18.14 -7.61 -30.44
C GLN A 410 19.61 -7.34 -30.05
N ARG A 411 20.31 -6.45 -30.77
CA ARG A 411 21.69 -6.06 -30.42
C ARG A 411 21.73 -5.25 -29.12
N VAL A 412 20.78 -4.34 -28.94
CA VAL A 412 20.63 -3.57 -27.69
C VAL A 412 20.32 -4.49 -26.51
N HIS A 413 19.37 -5.42 -26.67
CA HIS A 413 19.04 -6.40 -25.63
C HIS A 413 20.23 -7.32 -25.28
N ARG A 414 21.04 -7.73 -26.27
CA ARG A 414 22.27 -8.50 -26.02
C ARG A 414 23.30 -7.69 -25.23
N ARG A 415 23.51 -6.42 -25.57
CA ARG A 415 24.44 -5.55 -24.85
C ARG A 415 24.02 -5.34 -23.40
N ARG A 416 22.72 -5.15 -23.15
CA ARG A 416 22.16 -5.02 -21.79
C ARG A 416 22.35 -6.30 -20.97
N ARG A 417 22.03 -7.48 -21.53
CA ARG A 417 22.28 -8.78 -20.86
C ARG A 417 23.78 -9.01 -20.57
N GLY A 418 24.66 -8.58 -21.47
CA GLY A 418 26.11 -8.62 -21.25
C GLY A 418 26.53 -7.76 -20.06
N GLY A 419 26.01 -6.54 -19.95
CA GLY A 419 26.25 -5.67 -18.80
C GLY A 419 25.69 -6.24 -17.48
N GLU A 420 24.51 -6.83 -17.51
CA GLU A 420 23.91 -7.49 -16.34
C GLU A 420 24.72 -8.72 -15.90
N LEU A 421 25.23 -9.53 -16.83
CA LEU A 421 26.11 -10.66 -16.52
C LEU A 421 27.42 -10.21 -15.86
N VAL A 422 28.04 -9.13 -16.35
CA VAL A 422 29.26 -8.57 -15.73
C VAL A 422 28.97 -8.10 -14.30
N LYS A 423 27.86 -7.38 -14.09
CA LYS A 423 27.43 -6.94 -12.75
C LYS A 423 27.20 -8.13 -11.82
N LEU A 424 26.46 -9.15 -12.27
CA LEU A 424 26.22 -10.37 -11.49
C LEU A 424 27.52 -11.11 -11.16
N GLY A 425 28.47 -11.17 -12.10
CA GLY A 425 29.80 -11.73 -11.86
C GLY A 425 30.57 -10.97 -10.78
N GLN A 426 30.56 -9.63 -10.83
CA GLN A 426 31.16 -8.77 -9.80
C GLN A 426 30.49 -8.96 -8.43
N THR A 427 29.16 -9.03 -8.39
CA THR A 427 28.41 -9.29 -7.15
C THR A 427 28.73 -10.66 -6.57
N LEU A 428 28.80 -11.71 -7.40
CA LEU A 428 29.14 -13.06 -6.97
C LEU A 428 30.57 -13.11 -6.42
N HIS A 429 31.52 -12.42 -7.07
CA HIS A 429 32.89 -12.30 -6.56
C HIS A 429 32.93 -11.61 -5.20
N GLY A 430 32.30 -10.44 -5.05
CA GLY A 430 32.25 -9.74 -3.76
C GLY A 430 31.55 -10.53 -2.65
N LEU A 431 30.52 -11.32 -2.98
CA LEU A 431 29.89 -12.23 -2.02
C LEU A 431 30.81 -13.37 -1.60
N ARG A 432 31.62 -13.92 -2.52
CA ARG A 432 32.63 -14.93 -2.18
C ARG A 432 33.73 -14.34 -1.30
N ASP A 433 34.22 -13.15 -1.60
CA ASP A 433 35.24 -12.48 -0.79
C ASP A 433 34.71 -12.20 0.63
N LYS A 434 33.47 -11.75 0.74
CA LYS A 434 32.80 -11.55 2.03
C LYS A 434 32.60 -12.87 2.79
N SER A 435 32.21 -13.94 2.10
CA SER A 435 32.09 -15.27 2.71
C SER A 435 33.43 -15.78 3.24
N ASN A 436 34.51 -15.58 2.48
CA ASN A 436 35.86 -15.96 2.90
C ASN A 436 36.32 -15.12 4.10
N PHE A 437 36.06 -13.81 4.09
CA PHE A 437 36.36 -12.94 5.22
C PHE A 437 35.64 -13.35 6.51
N LEU A 438 34.32 -13.62 6.41
CA LEU A 438 33.55 -14.08 7.57
C LEU A 438 33.99 -15.46 8.06
N GLY A 439 34.40 -16.35 7.14
CA GLY A 439 35.02 -17.63 7.48
C GLY A 439 36.32 -17.45 8.26
N GLN A 440 37.24 -16.62 7.76
CA GLN A 440 38.49 -16.29 8.45
C GLN A 440 38.24 -15.64 9.82
N GLN A 441 37.21 -14.80 9.93
CA GLN A 441 36.84 -14.17 11.20
C GLN A 441 36.29 -15.20 12.20
N ALA A 442 35.51 -16.17 11.73
CA ALA A 442 35.05 -17.29 12.56
C ALA A 442 36.22 -18.18 13.01
N ASP A 443 37.16 -18.48 12.12
CA ASP A 443 38.37 -19.25 12.44
C ASP A 443 39.26 -18.50 13.44
N TYR A 444 39.41 -17.18 13.29
CA TYR A 444 40.13 -16.33 14.24
C TYR A 444 39.51 -16.37 15.64
N TYR A 445 38.18 -16.22 15.75
CA TYR A 445 37.50 -16.35 17.04
C TYR A 445 37.57 -17.79 17.59
N GLY A 446 37.53 -18.80 16.73
CA GLY A 446 37.75 -20.20 17.12
C GLY A 446 39.13 -20.42 17.72
N HIS A 447 40.18 -19.93 17.07
CA HIS A 447 41.55 -19.98 17.59
C HIS A 447 41.73 -19.13 18.86
N TYR A 448 41.09 -17.97 18.96
CA TYR A 448 41.10 -17.16 20.17
C TYR A 448 40.46 -17.90 21.36
N ILE A 449 39.32 -18.54 21.16
CA ILE A 449 38.66 -19.36 22.19
C ILE A 449 39.53 -20.57 22.57
N ALA A 450 40.11 -21.26 21.58
CA ALA A 450 40.97 -22.42 21.82
C ALA A 450 42.26 -22.05 22.57
N SER A 451 42.89 -20.93 22.22
CA SER A 451 44.08 -20.42 22.91
C SER A 451 43.78 -19.96 24.35
N PHE A 452 42.60 -19.37 24.59
CA PHE A 452 42.12 -19.06 25.93
C PHE A 452 41.86 -20.32 26.76
N ALA A 453 41.31 -21.37 26.15
CA ALA A 453 41.14 -22.67 26.79
C ALA A 453 42.48 -23.35 27.14
N GLN A 454 43.48 -23.28 26.25
CA GLN A 454 44.84 -23.79 26.51
C GLN A 454 45.58 -23.01 27.61
N LEU A 455 45.39 -21.68 27.68
CA LEU A 455 45.90 -20.86 28.79
C LEU A 455 45.25 -21.20 30.14
N HIS A 456 44.03 -21.73 30.12
CA HIS A 456 43.34 -22.24 31.31
C HIS A 456 43.77 -23.67 31.69
N GLU A 457 44.08 -24.54 30.73
CA GLU A 457 44.62 -25.89 31.01
C GLU A 457 46.07 -25.84 31.52
N SER A 458 46.89 -24.93 31.03
CA SER A 458 48.29 -24.76 31.48
C SER A 458 48.45 -24.06 32.84
N ARG A 459 47.35 -23.59 33.45
CA ARG A 459 47.30 -23.05 34.82
C ARG A 459 46.46 -23.94 35.75
N SER A 460 46.65 -25.26 35.68
CA SER A 460 46.04 -26.18 36.65
C SER A 460 46.81 -26.20 37.98
N SER A 461 46.69 -25.15 38.78
CA SER A 461 46.88 -25.21 40.24
C SER A 461 46.36 -23.93 40.90
N THR A 462 45.04 -23.79 41.03
CA THR A 462 44.38 -23.00 42.09
C THR A 462 42.86 -23.21 42.03
N PRO A 463 42.15 -23.12 43.16
CA PRO A 463 40.88 -23.81 43.38
C PRO A 463 39.73 -23.17 42.59
N ILE A 464 38.84 -24.02 42.11
CA ILE A 464 37.61 -23.64 41.40
C ILE A 464 36.71 -22.85 42.36
N TYR A 465 36.67 -21.53 42.21
CA TYR A 465 35.58 -20.72 42.77
C TYR A 465 34.33 -20.95 41.92
N ARG A 466 33.40 -21.78 42.42
CA ARG A 466 32.03 -21.84 41.90
C ARG A 466 31.35 -20.50 42.20
N LEU A 467 31.29 -19.61 41.23
CA LEU A 467 30.39 -18.47 41.25
C LEU A 467 28.96 -18.98 41.02
N SER A 468 28.19 -19.15 42.09
CA SER A 468 26.74 -19.32 41.97
C SER A 468 26.11 -17.93 41.80
N TYR A 469 25.33 -17.76 40.73
CA TYR A 469 24.51 -16.58 40.54
C TYR A 469 23.08 -16.96 40.94
N THR A 470 22.53 -16.25 41.92
CA THR A 470 21.11 -16.36 42.31
C THR A 470 20.22 -15.71 41.24
N ALA A 471 19.04 -16.28 41.02
CA ALA A 471 18.07 -15.83 39.99
C ALA A 471 17.73 -14.33 40.10
N THR A 472 17.76 -13.77 41.31
CA THR A 472 17.55 -12.34 41.60
C THR A 472 18.59 -11.44 40.93
N ARG A 473 19.88 -11.78 40.99
CA ARG A 473 20.96 -11.00 40.34
C ARG A 473 20.90 -11.02 38.81
N LEU A 474 20.33 -12.09 38.24
CA LEU A 474 20.17 -12.22 36.80
C LEU A 474 18.93 -11.47 36.28
N HIS A 475 17.89 -11.32 37.11
CA HIS A 475 16.74 -10.46 36.82
C HIS A 475 17.11 -8.97 36.87
N GLU A 476 17.86 -8.53 37.90
CA GLU A 476 18.33 -7.12 38.00
C GLU A 476 19.22 -6.69 36.83
N LYS A 477 20.02 -7.62 36.29
CA LYS A 477 20.86 -7.37 35.11
C LYS A 477 20.12 -7.49 33.77
N GLY A 478 18.81 -7.73 33.79
CA GLY A 478 17.96 -7.78 32.59
C GLY A 478 18.19 -9.01 31.71
N VAL A 479 18.83 -10.06 32.24
CA VAL A 479 19.12 -11.30 31.50
C VAL A 479 17.96 -12.29 31.59
N LEU A 480 17.14 -12.22 32.65
CA LEU A 480 15.92 -13.02 32.83
C LEU A 480 14.72 -12.08 33.02
N LEU A 481 13.65 -12.31 32.24
CA LEU A 481 12.46 -11.42 32.20
C LEU A 481 11.26 -11.93 33.02
N GLU A 482 11.10 -13.23 33.24
CA GLU A 482 10.15 -13.83 34.22
C GLU A 482 10.39 -15.36 34.34
N ILE A 483 10.06 -15.96 35.49
CA ILE A 483 10.09 -17.42 35.71
C ILE A 483 8.69 -17.85 36.16
N GLN A 484 8.09 -18.82 35.47
CA GLN A 484 6.65 -19.12 35.53
C GLN A 484 6.18 -19.81 36.83
N ASP A 485 7.10 -20.13 37.77
CA ASP A 485 6.81 -20.97 38.95
C ASP A 485 7.39 -20.45 40.30
N LEU A 486 7.75 -19.17 40.45
CA LEU A 486 8.18 -18.61 41.75
C LEU A 486 7.18 -17.59 42.33
N PRO A 487 6.76 -17.71 43.61
CA PRO A 487 5.83 -16.76 44.21
C PRO A 487 6.49 -15.40 44.44
N SER A 488 5.74 -14.33 44.17
CA SER A 488 6.14 -12.91 44.18
C SER A 488 6.43 -12.31 45.57
N THR A 489 6.68 -13.13 46.60
CA THR A 489 6.93 -12.69 47.98
C THR A 489 8.39 -12.83 48.42
N GLN A 490 9.32 -13.06 47.51
CA GLN A 490 10.77 -12.94 47.77
C GLN A 490 11.41 -11.78 47.00
N CYS A 491 10.69 -10.66 46.92
CA CYS A 491 11.24 -9.38 46.51
C CYS A 491 11.29 -8.45 47.73
N ILE A 492 12.45 -8.36 48.38
CA ILE A 492 12.87 -7.15 49.09
C ILE A 492 14.17 -6.70 48.45
#